data_AF-A0A850ETZ6-F1
#
_entry.id   AF-A0A850ETZ6-F1
#
_cell.length_a   1.000
_cell.length_b   1.000
_cell.length_c   1.000
_cell.angle_alpha   90.00
_cell.angle_beta   90.00
_cell.angle_gamma   90.00
#
_symmetry.space_group_name_H-M   'P 1'
#
loop_
_entity.id
_entity.type
_entity.pdbx_description
1 polymer ?
#
loop_
_entity_poly.entity_id
_entity_poly.type
_entity_poly.pdbx_seq_one_letter_code
_entity_poly.pdbx_strand_id
1 'polypeptide(L)' 'MDNKKIKVDVANKEGQLGFVFTRGGLREGAGRKGIGVTKKVSLTLTEELWNKLEEQCADDEVSRSELIRKMIEAYYSN' A
#
# COMPACT_ATOMS: atom_id res chain seq x y z
N MET A 1 5.85 10.65 -24.23
CA MET A 1 4.90 9.51 -24.27
C MET A 1 5.68 8.26 -23.88
N ASP A 2 5.52 7.77 -22.65
CA ASP A 2 6.28 6.61 -22.16
C ASP A 2 5.76 5.31 -22.76
N ASN A 3 6.60 4.66 -23.57
CA ASN A 3 6.36 3.36 -24.17
C ASN A 3 6.43 2.26 -23.09
N LYS A 4 5.34 2.08 -22.34
CA LYS A 4 5.27 1.05 -21.30
C LYS A 4 5.06 -0.31 -21.95
N LYS A 5 6.12 -1.13 -22.00
CA LYS A 5 6.07 -2.52 -22.50
C LYS A 5 5.13 -3.35 -21.60
N ILE A 6 3.94 -3.65 -22.09
CA ILE A 6 3.00 -4.56 -21.44
C ILE A 6 3.39 -5.98 -21.86
N LYS A 7 3.74 -6.83 -20.89
CA LYS A 7 3.99 -8.26 -21.14
C LYS A 7 2.68 -9.01 -20.92
N VAL A 8 2.18 -9.66 -21.96
CA VAL A 8 0.98 -10.51 -21.89
C VAL A 8 1.46 -11.95 -21.69
N ASP A 9 0.95 -12.63 -20.67
CA ASP A 9 1.29 -14.02 -20.38
C ASP A 9 0.04 -14.80 -19.93
N VAL A 10 0.08 -16.13 -20.00
CA VAL A 10 -1.09 -16.97 -19.71
C VAL A 10 -1.22 -17.15 -18.20
N ALA A 11 -2.34 -16.69 -17.62
CA ALA A 11 -2.59 -16.87 -16.19
C ALA A 11 -3.24 -18.24 -15.94
N ASN A 12 -2.60 -19.06 -15.11
CA ASN A 12 -3.06 -20.40 -14.77
C ASN A 12 -4.45 -20.38 -14.10
N LYS A 13 -5.48 -20.78 -14.85
CA LYS A 13 -6.24 -22.03 -14.64
C LYS A 13 -7.34 -22.28 -15.67
N GLU A 14 -7.68 -21.30 -16.52
CA GLU A 14 -8.82 -21.46 -17.46
C GLU A 14 -8.58 -20.72 -18.80
N GLY A 15 -7.35 -20.67 -19.29
CA GLY A 15 -7.05 -20.12 -20.63
C GLY A 15 -7.27 -18.60 -20.78
N GLN A 16 -7.40 -17.86 -19.67
CA GLN A 16 -7.47 -16.39 -19.71
C GLN A 16 -6.08 -15.75 -19.86
N LEU A 17 -5.99 -14.76 -20.75
CA LEU A 17 -4.82 -13.92 -20.94
C LEU A 17 -4.68 -12.96 -19.74
N GLY A 18 -3.60 -13.10 -18.97
CA GLY A 18 -3.28 -12.22 -17.86
C GLY A 18 -2.31 -11.11 -18.30
N PHE A 19 -2.64 -9.85 -17.99
CA PHE A 19 -1.67 -8.77 -18.14
C PHE A 19 -0.66 -8.82 -16.99
N VAL A 20 0.61 -9.13 -17.29
CA VAL A 20 1.69 -9.12 -16.32
C VAL A 20 2.32 -7.73 -16.30
N PHE A 21 1.97 -6.94 -15.27
CA PHE A 21 2.68 -5.69 -14.99
C PHE A 21 4.07 -6.02 -14.44
N THR A 22 5.11 -5.37 -14.95
CA THR A 22 6.54 -5.67 -14.71
C THR A 22 7.03 -5.62 -13.25
N ARG A 23 6.14 -5.38 -12.28
CA ARG A 23 6.46 -5.33 -10.84
C ARG A 23 5.58 -6.30 -10.06
N GLY A 24 6.04 -7.53 -9.91
CA GLY A 24 5.47 -8.56 -9.03
C GLY A 24 5.01 -9.81 -9.78
N GLY A 25 5.10 -10.98 -9.13
CA GLY A 25 4.65 -12.27 -9.69
C GLY A 25 3.14 -12.48 -9.61
N LEU A 26 2.63 -13.67 -9.94
CA LEU A 26 1.19 -14.02 -10.02
C LEU A 26 0.40 -14.02 -8.68
N ARG A 27 0.87 -13.33 -7.65
CA ARG A 27 0.15 -13.23 -6.36
C ARG A 27 -0.84 -12.06 -6.37
N GLU A 28 -1.94 -12.22 -5.65
CA GLU A 28 -2.90 -11.13 -5.46
C GLU A 28 -2.20 -9.89 -4.87
N GLY A 29 -2.42 -8.73 -5.47
CA GLY A 29 -1.76 -7.48 -5.09
C GLY A 29 -0.39 -7.22 -5.72
N ALA A 30 0.17 -8.16 -6.50
CA ALA A 30 1.31 -7.87 -7.36
C ALA A 30 0.95 -6.86 -8.45
N GLY A 31 1.85 -5.93 -8.75
CA GLY A 31 1.62 -4.90 -9.76
C GLY A 31 0.70 -3.77 -9.33
N ARG A 32 0.20 -3.73 -8.08
CA ARG A 32 -0.55 -2.57 -7.57
C ARG A 32 0.29 -1.30 -7.78
N LYS A 33 -0.32 -0.29 -8.42
CA LYS A 33 0.33 1.00 -8.65
C LYS A 33 0.79 1.56 -7.30
N GLY A 34 2.07 1.90 -7.21
CA GLY A 34 2.62 2.50 -5.99
C GLY A 34 1.94 3.84 -5.73
N ILE A 35 1.42 4.02 -4.52
CA ILE A 35 0.76 5.26 -4.07
C ILE A 35 1.80 6.39 -3.89
N GLY A 36 3.08 6.04 -3.71
CA GLY A 36 4.18 6.98 -3.56
C GLY A 36 5.49 6.27 -3.22
N VAL A 37 6.41 6.99 -2.58
CA VAL A 37 7.69 6.46 -2.08
C VAL A 37 7.56 6.14 -0.59
N THR A 38 7.81 4.89 -0.21
CA THR A 38 7.85 4.49 1.20
C THR A 38 9.22 4.79 1.81
N LYS A 39 9.25 5.55 2.91
CA LYS A 39 10.43 5.69 3.78
C LYS A 39 10.11 5.10 5.14
N LYS A 40 11.01 4.27 5.68
CA LYS A 40 10.87 3.75 7.05
C LYS A 40 11.29 4.82 8.04
N VAL A 41 10.45 5.07 9.05
CA VAL A 41 10.70 6.00 10.13
C VAL A 41 10.51 5.29 11.46
N SER A 42 11.37 5.57 12.42
CA SER A 42 11.17 5.18 13.81
C SER A 42 10.48 6.33 14.53
N LEU A 43 9.43 6.03 15.28
CA LEU A 43 8.68 7.00 16.04
C LEU A 43 8.72 6.59 17.51
N THR A 44 9.03 7.54 18.39
CA THR A 44 8.99 7.34 19.84
C THR A 44 7.84 8.18 20.39
N LEU A 45 6.86 7.51 21.00
CA LEU A 45 5.71 8.11 21.66
C LEU A 45 5.60 7.53 23.08
N THR A 46 4.86 8.20 23.94
CA THR A 46 4.44 7.66 25.24
C THR A 46 3.53 6.44 25.04
N GLU A 47 3.52 5.51 26.00
CA GLU A 47 2.63 4.34 25.96
C GLU A 47 1.15 4.71 25.78
N GLU A 48 0.67 5.77 26.46
CA GLU A 48 -0.71 6.24 26.33
C GLU A 48 -1.08 6.60 24.88
N LEU A 49 -0.17 7.25 24.16
CA LEU A 49 -0.38 7.63 22.76
C LEU A 49 -0.29 6.41 21.84
N TRP A 50 0.58 5.45 22.14
CA TRP A 50 0.60 4.19 21.40
C TRP A 50 -0.71 3.43 21.54
N ASN A 51 -1.25 3.33 22.76
CA ASN A 51 -2.52 2.66 23.02
C ASN A 51 -3.66 3.32 22.25
N LYS A 52 -3.77 4.65 22.29
CA LYS A 52 -4.78 5.39 21.51
C LYS A 52 -4.65 5.15 20.00
N LEU A 53 -3.43 5.10 19.49
CA LEU A 53 -3.18 4.83 18.06
C LEU A 53 -3.59 3.40 17.69
N GLU A 54 -3.30 2.43 18.55
CA GLU A 54 -3.65 1.02 18.33
C GLU A 54 -5.16 0.77 18.44
N GLU A 55 -5.84 1.39 19.42
CA GLU A 55 -7.30 1.38 19.54
C GLU A 55 -7.94 1.93 18.26
N GLN A 56 -7.50 3.10 17.78
CA GLN A 56 -8.04 3.67 16.56
C GLN A 56 -7.75 2.80 15.33
N CYS A 57 -6.58 2.15 15.24
CA CYS A 57 -6.30 1.22 14.15
C CYS A 57 -7.24 0.01 14.17
N ALA A 58 -7.59 -0.49 15.37
CA ALA A 58 -8.52 -1.59 15.53
C ALA A 58 -9.96 -1.19 15.15
N ASP A 59 -10.40 -0.01 15.60
CA ASP A 59 -11.75 0.52 15.33
C ASP A 59 -11.97 0.80 13.84
N ASP A 60 -10.96 1.38 13.17
CA ASP A 60 -11.03 1.75 11.76
C ASP A 60 -10.63 0.59 10.81
N GLU A 61 -10.21 -0.57 11.34
CA GLU A 61 -9.63 -1.71 10.60
C GLU A 61 -8.46 -1.32 9.66
N VAL A 62 -7.68 -0.30 10.03
CA VAL A 62 -6.57 0.21 9.22
C VAL A 62 -5.20 -0.16 9.79
N SER A 63 -4.20 -0.21 8.91
CA SER A 63 -2.81 -0.35 9.38
C SER A 63 -2.31 0.93 10.06
N ARG A 64 -1.40 0.78 11.03
CA ARG A 64 -0.65 1.91 11.64
C ARG A 64 -0.05 2.86 10.60
N SER A 65 0.51 2.31 9.53
CA SER A 65 1.11 3.09 8.44
C SER A 65 0.10 3.90 7.64
N GLU A 66 -1.14 3.44 7.56
CA GLU A 66 -2.23 4.14 6.88
C GLU A 66 -2.79 5.23 7.78
N LEU A 67 -3.01 4.95 9.06
CA LEU A 67 -3.46 5.94 10.02
C LEU A 67 -2.48 7.13 10.11
N ILE A 68 -1.19 6.84 10.29
CA ILE A 68 -0.14 7.86 10.32
C ILE A 68 -0.08 8.64 9.00
N ARG A 69 -0.26 7.97 7.86
CA ARG A 69 -0.31 8.65 6.55
C ARG A 69 -1.48 9.63 6.48
N LYS A 70 -2.69 9.21 6.87
CA LYS A 70 -3.88 10.08 6.89
C LYS A 70 -3.68 11.30 7.79
N MET A 71 -3.07 11.12 8.96
CA MET A 71 -2.74 12.23 9.87
C MET A 71 -1.77 13.23 9.23
N ILE A 72 -0.71 12.74 8.58
CA ILE A 72 0.26 13.59 7.87
C ILE A 72 -0.41 14.32 6.69
N GLU A 73 -1.18 13.61 5.88
CA GLU A 73 -1.92 14.19 4.75
C GLU A 73 -2.89 15.28 5.22
N ALA A 74 -3.65 15.04 6.29
CA ALA A 74 -4.56 16.02 6.87
C ALA A 74 -3.83 17.27 7.38
N TYR A 75 -2.65 17.11 8.00
CA TYR A 75 -1.86 18.24 8.50
C TYR A 75 -1.33 19.15 7.38
N TYR A 76 -0.87 18.57 6.26
CA TYR A 76 -0.32 19.34 5.13
C TYR A 76 -1.37 19.78 4.09
N SER A 77 -2.59 19.25 4.15
CA SER A 77 -3.68 19.66 3.26
C SER A 77 -4.48 20.86 3.79
N ASN A 78 -4.10 21.39 4.96
CA ASN A 78 -4.71 22.53 5.64
C ASN A 78 -3.87 23.80 5.44
#